data_AF-A0A5C3QFA3-F1
#
_entry.id   AF-A0A5C3QFA3-F1
#
_cell.length_a   1.000
_cell.length_b   1.000
_cell.length_c   1.000
_cell.angle_alpha   90.00
_cell.angle_beta   90.00
_cell.angle_gamma   90.00
#
_symmetry.space_group_name_H-M   'P 1'
#
loop_
_entity.id
_entity.type
_entity.pdbx_description
1 polymer ?
#
loop_
_entity_poly.entity_id
_entity_poly.type
_entity_poly.pdbx_seq_one_letter_code
_entity_poly.pdbx_strand_id
1 'polypeptide(L)'
;MAYFLTSSLILQLSATPDSYPFSSRFIPIQKNMSPVVLGTGGTSSSSGRQTPASPTRSCSPHISAPPDARNGWFTPAERDQSGPIPVGAQHAEILVKDGEVCIRDLESGFGTYVNGARLQSNGQPTPLRKGDVIVSVP
;
A
#
# COMPACT_ATOMS: atom_id res chain seq x y z
N MET A 1 -28.99 -10.54 24.27
CA MET A 1 -27.90 -9.57 24.54
C MET A 1 -26.96 -9.63 23.35
N ALA A 2 -26.88 -8.58 22.54
CA ALA A 2 -26.02 -8.57 21.35
C ALA A 2 -25.13 -7.34 21.43
N TYR A 3 -23.81 -7.55 21.40
CA TYR A 3 -22.83 -6.47 21.32
C TYR A 3 -22.22 -6.52 19.92
N PHE A 4 -22.48 -5.49 19.11
CA PHE A 4 -21.71 -5.23 17.90
C PHE A 4 -20.71 -4.13 18.22
N LEU A 5 -19.48 -4.52 18.56
CA LEU A 5 -18.35 -3.60 18.73
C LEU A 5 -17.57 -3.56 17.41
N THR A 6 -18.06 -2.80 16.43
CA THR A 6 -17.25 -2.48 15.24
C THR A 6 -16.34 -1.31 15.57
N SER A 7 -15.30 -1.55 16.38
CA SER A 7 -14.25 -0.55 16.59
C SER A 7 -13.38 -0.51 15.33
N SER A 8 -13.68 0.39 14.41
CA SER A 8 -12.82 0.66 13.25
C SER A 8 -11.61 1.47 13.71
N LEU A 9 -10.41 0.95 13.51
CA LEU A 9 -9.17 1.70 13.71
C LEU A 9 -8.80 2.38 12.39
N ILE A 10 -8.42 3.66 12.41
CA ILE A 10 -7.95 4.34 11.21
C ILE A 10 -6.44 4.51 11.32
N LEU A 11 -5.71 3.94 10.36
CA LEU A 11 -4.29 4.21 10.20
C LEU A 11 -4.11 5.38 9.24
N GLN A 12 -3.49 6.45 9.72
CA GLN A 12 -3.10 7.58 8.89
C GLN A 12 -1.63 7.44 8.49
N LEU A 13 -1.36 7.51 7.19
CA LEU A 13 -0.02 7.58 6.62
C LEU A 13 0.20 8.99 6.07
N SER A 14 1.31 9.61 6.44
CA SER A 14 1.70 10.94 5.96
C SER A 14 3.18 10.94 5.60
N ALA A 15 3.55 11.73 4.59
CA ALA A 15 4.95 11.97 4.26
C ALA A 15 5.67 12.65 5.43
N THR A 16 6.89 12.21 5.70
CA THR A 16 7.84 12.90 6.58
C THR A 16 8.57 14.00 5.79
N PRO A 17 9.13 15.03 6.46
CA PRO A 17 9.88 16.09 5.78
C PRO A 17 11.05 15.59 4.92
N ASP A 18 11.65 14.46 5.31
CA ASP A 18 12.79 13.85 4.62
C ASP A 18 12.39 12.84 3.54
N SER A 19 11.08 12.68 3.28
CA SER A 19 10.55 11.74 2.28
C SER A 19 9.95 12.46 1.09
N TYR A 20 9.86 11.76 -0.05
CA TYR A 20 9.16 12.29 -1.21
C TYR A 20 7.70 12.60 -0.87
N PRO A 21 7.17 13.79 -1.16
CA PRO A 21 5.85 14.20 -0.72
C PRO A 21 4.74 13.41 -1.41
N PHE A 22 3.82 12.86 -0.60
CA PHE A 22 2.59 12.23 -1.04
C PHE A 22 1.42 12.69 -0.17
N SER A 23 0.22 12.71 -0.76
CA SER A 23 -1.00 13.08 -0.04
C SER A 23 -1.28 12.11 1.11
N SER A 24 -1.61 12.63 2.29
CA SER A 24 -1.94 11.79 3.45
C SER A 24 -3.03 10.78 3.11
N ARG A 25 -2.86 9.54 3.56
CA ARG A 25 -3.78 8.43 3.31
C ARG A 25 -4.37 7.92 4.61
N PHE A 26 -5.64 7.54 4.56
CA PHE A 26 -6.36 6.95 5.68
C PHE A 26 -6.79 5.54 5.30
N ILE A 27 -6.32 4.57 6.06
CA ILE A 27 -6.60 3.16 5.86
C ILE A 27 -7.53 2.73 6.99
N PRO A 28 -8.81 2.43 6.71
CA PRO A 28 -9.67 1.80 7.70
C PRO A 28 -9.16 0.38 7.93
N ILE A 29 -8.84 0.06 9.17
CA ILE A 29 -8.35 -1.24 9.59
C ILE A 29 -9.44 -1.87 10.47
N GLN A 30 -9.97 -3.01 10.02
CA GLN A 30 -10.95 -3.81 10.76
C GLN A 30 -10.37 -5.19 11.08
N LYS A 31 -10.78 -5.77 12.21
CA LYS A 31 -10.28 -7.08 12.71
C LYS A 31 -10.53 -8.25 11.73
N ASN A 32 -11.50 -8.11 10.82
CA ASN A 32 -11.87 -9.07 9.79
C ASN A 32 -11.54 -8.61 8.36
N MET A 33 -10.78 -7.51 8.21
CA MET A 33 -10.42 -7.02 6.89
C MET A 33 -9.22 -7.78 6.33
N SER A 34 -9.19 -7.96 5.01
CA SER A 34 -8.01 -8.44 4.30
C SER A 34 -6.81 -7.52 4.56
N PRO A 35 -5.58 -8.07 4.67
CA PRO A 35 -4.37 -7.26 4.75
C PRO A 35 -4.32 -6.21 3.64
N VAL A 36 -3.81 -5.02 3.97
CA VAL A 36 -3.66 -3.91 3.04
C VAL A 36 -2.25 -3.92 2.50
N VAL A 37 -2.09 -4.24 1.22
CA VAL A 37 -0.79 -4.25 0.56
C VAL A 37 -0.37 -2.83 0.20
N LEU A 38 0.80 -2.44 0.68
CA LEU A 38 1.51 -1.22 0.34
C LEU A 38 2.23 -1.43 -1.00
N GLY A 39 1.89 -0.59 -1.98
CA GLY A 39 2.43 -0.62 -3.34
C GLY A 39 1.40 -0.88 -4.44
N THR A 40 0.24 -1.44 -4.09
CA THR A 40 -0.93 -1.44 -4.98
C THR A 40 -1.90 -0.36 -4.51
N GLY A 41 -2.54 0.36 -5.44
CA GLY A 41 -3.62 1.30 -5.10
C GLY A 41 -4.71 0.55 -4.34
N GLY A 42 -5.12 1.06 -3.17
CA GLY A 42 -6.01 0.37 -2.23
C GLY A 42 -7.22 -0.30 -2.88
N THR A 43 -7.61 -1.45 -2.32
CA THR A 43 -8.73 -2.30 -2.74
C THR A 43 -9.90 -1.50 -3.32
N SER A 44 -10.00 -1.46 -4.65
CA SER A 44 -11.18 -0.95 -5.33
C SER A 44 -12.28 -2.01 -5.28
N SER A 45 -13.07 -2.01 -4.21
CA SER A 45 -14.50 -2.31 -4.36
C SER A 45 -15.16 -1.14 -5.10
N SER A 46 -14.88 -1.03 -6.40
CA SER A 46 -15.75 -0.36 -7.35
C SER A 46 -16.18 -1.42 -8.36
N SER A 47 -17.37 -1.97 -8.14
CA SER A 47 -18.07 -2.80 -9.11
C SER A 47 -18.29 -1.98 -10.38
N GLY A 48 -17.45 -2.20 -11.38
CA GLY A 48 -17.60 -1.71 -12.74
C GLY A 48 -17.44 -2.86 -13.71
N ARG A 49 -18.41 -3.78 -13.69
CA ARG A 49 -18.80 -4.70 -14.78
C ARG A 49 -17.65 -5.25 -15.64
N GLN A 50 -17.15 -6.44 -15.26
CA GLN A 50 -16.55 -7.36 -16.24
C GLN A 50 -17.66 -7.77 -17.23
N THR A 51 -17.45 -7.57 -18.53
CA THR A 51 -18.18 -8.29 -19.58
C THR A 51 -17.22 -9.18 -20.36
N PRO A 52 -17.63 -10.41 -20.73
CA PRO A 52 -16.76 -11.39 -21.36
C PRO A 52 -16.83 -11.32 -22.90
N ALA A 53 -15.71 -11.66 -23.57
CA ALA A 53 -15.59 -12.14 -24.96
C ALA A 53 -16.04 -11.18 -26.10
N SER A 54 -15.41 -11.01 -27.27
CA SER A 54 -14.24 -11.58 -27.97
C SER A 54 -13.95 -10.65 -29.19
N PRO A 55 -13.47 -11.10 -30.37
CA PRO A 55 -12.11 -10.88 -30.90
C PRO A 55 -12.06 -10.00 -32.17
N THR A 56 -11.09 -9.10 -32.34
CA THR A 56 -10.43 -8.88 -33.65
C THR A 56 -9.25 -7.91 -33.58
N ARG A 57 -8.13 -8.45 -34.06
CA ARG A 57 -6.92 -7.85 -34.63
C ARG A 57 -7.07 -6.38 -35.11
N SER A 58 -6.25 -5.48 -34.57
CA SER A 58 -5.24 -4.75 -35.35
C SER A 58 -4.37 -3.90 -34.41
N CYS A 59 -3.08 -3.86 -34.70
CA CYS A 59 -2.04 -3.35 -33.83
C CYS A 59 -2.01 -1.81 -33.77
N SER A 60 -1.73 -1.30 -32.56
CA SER A 60 -1.24 0.05 -32.20
C SER A 60 -2.24 1.23 -32.28
N PRO A 61 -2.39 1.99 -31.18
CA PRO A 61 -1.28 2.75 -30.57
C PRO A 61 -1.09 2.42 -29.08
N HIS A 62 0.03 1.81 -28.72
CA HIS A 62 0.32 1.47 -27.32
C HIS A 62 1.03 2.62 -26.59
N ILE A 63 0.34 3.74 -26.36
CA ILE A 63 0.71 4.68 -25.29
C ILE A 63 -0.57 5.11 -24.55
N SER A 64 -1.14 4.19 -23.79
CA SER A 64 -2.22 4.46 -22.85
C SER A 64 -2.14 3.54 -21.62
N ALA A 65 -0.94 3.39 -21.05
CA ALA A 65 -0.83 3.07 -19.63
C ALA A 65 -0.37 4.36 -18.93
N PRO A 66 -1.20 5.02 -18.10
CA PRO A 66 -0.72 6.15 -17.31
C PRO A 66 0.46 5.68 -16.45
N PRO A 67 1.50 6.52 -16.27
CA PRO A 67 2.59 6.19 -15.36
C PRO A 67 2.01 6.02 -13.94
N ASP A 68 2.52 5.05 -13.20
CA ASP A 68 2.35 4.87 -11.76
C ASP A 68 1.15 4.07 -11.23
N ALA A 69 0.79 2.98 -11.91
CA ALA A 69 0.09 1.87 -11.24
C ALA A 69 0.95 1.19 -10.14
N ARG A 70 2.28 1.42 -10.13
CA ARG A 70 3.23 0.73 -9.23
C ARG A 70 3.45 1.41 -7.88
N ASN A 71 3.20 2.72 -7.73
CA ASN A 71 3.44 3.41 -6.45
C ASN A 71 2.19 3.52 -5.56
N GLY A 72 1.04 2.99 -6.01
CA GLY A 72 -0.17 2.77 -5.23
C GLY A 72 -0.54 3.88 -4.23
N TRP A 73 -0.44 3.57 -2.94
CA TRP A 73 -0.75 4.49 -1.83
C TRP A 73 0.15 5.74 -1.78
N PHE A 74 1.34 5.68 -2.35
CA PHE A 74 2.40 6.70 -2.31
C PHE A 74 2.50 7.53 -3.59
N THR A 75 1.41 7.65 -4.36
CA THR A 75 1.41 8.54 -5.55
C THR A 75 1.92 9.94 -5.18
N PRO A 76 2.96 10.44 -5.86
CA PRO A 76 3.46 11.81 -5.73
C PRO A 76 2.35 12.85 -5.69
N ALA A 77 2.46 13.82 -4.76
CA ALA A 77 1.57 14.97 -4.78
C ALA A 77 1.83 15.89 -6.00
N GLU A 78 3.09 15.95 -6.45
CA GLU A 78 3.53 16.77 -7.57
C GLU A 78 4.01 15.90 -8.74
N ARG A 79 3.66 16.31 -9.97
CA ARG A 79 4.02 15.61 -11.21
C ARG A 79 5.39 16.05 -11.75
N ASP A 80 6.41 16.08 -10.89
CA ASP A 80 7.76 16.29 -11.41
C ASP A 80 8.23 15.04 -12.18
N GLN A 81 8.97 15.25 -13.27
CA GLN A 81 9.38 14.21 -14.21
C GLN A 81 10.47 13.28 -13.63
N SER A 82 11.08 13.67 -12.51
CA SER A 82 12.06 12.86 -11.76
C SER A 82 11.48 12.27 -10.47
N GLY A 83 10.19 11.94 -10.45
CA GLY A 83 9.49 11.36 -9.30
C GLY A 83 10.23 10.20 -8.61
N PRO A 84 9.78 9.81 -7.40
CA PRO A 84 10.52 8.86 -6.58
C PRO A 84 10.61 7.50 -7.27
N ILE A 85 11.63 6.72 -6.90
CA ILE A 85 11.69 5.31 -7.30
C ILE A 85 10.41 4.64 -6.77
N PRO A 86 9.59 4.02 -7.66
CA PRO A 86 8.33 3.45 -7.24
C PRO A 86 8.55 2.26 -6.31
N VAL A 87 7.72 2.14 -5.27
CA VAL A 87 7.69 0.92 -4.45
C VAL A 87 7.18 -0.26 -5.28
N GLY A 88 7.57 -1.48 -4.91
CA GLY A 88 7.05 -2.68 -5.59
C GLY A 88 5.54 -2.82 -5.41
N ALA A 89 4.82 -3.42 -6.37
CA ALA A 89 3.36 -3.57 -6.25
C ALA A 89 2.92 -4.39 -5.02
N GLN A 90 3.74 -5.35 -4.59
CA GLN A 90 3.58 -6.15 -3.38
C GLN A 90 4.80 -5.92 -2.48
N HIS A 91 4.94 -4.72 -1.92
CA HIS A 91 6.15 -4.36 -1.16
C HIS A 91 6.07 -4.81 0.30
N ALA A 92 5.01 -4.39 0.97
CA ALA A 92 4.73 -4.73 2.36
C ALA A 92 3.23 -4.81 2.54
N GLU A 93 2.76 -5.42 3.63
CA GLU A 93 1.34 -5.38 3.96
C GLU A 93 1.10 -5.01 5.41
N ILE A 94 -0.01 -4.32 5.63
CA ILE A 94 -0.53 -3.95 6.93
C ILE A 94 -1.67 -4.89 7.28
N LEU A 95 -1.59 -5.51 8.45
CA LEU A 95 -2.56 -6.49 8.93
C LEU A 95 -2.87 -6.26 10.40
N VAL A 96 -4.01 -6.77 10.86
CA VAL A 96 -4.32 -6.84 12.30
C VAL A 96 -3.95 -8.22 12.81
N LYS A 97 -3.06 -8.28 13.80
CA LYS A 97 -2.73 -9.52 14.51
C LYS A 97 -2.95 -9.29 16.00
N ASP A 98 -3.73 -10.16 16.62
CA ASP A 98 -4.02 -10.11 18.07
C ASP A 98 -4.59 -8.76 18.57
N GLY A 99 -5.26 -8.01 17.67
CA GLY A 99 -5.82 -6.68 17.96
C GLY A 99 -4.86 -5.52 17.75
N GLU A 100 -3.62 -5.79 17.36
CA GLU A 100 -2.60 -4.79 17.05
C GLU A 100 -2.42 -4.63 15.53
N VAL A 101 -2.12 -3.40 15.11
CA VAL A 101 -1.73 -3.13 13.71
C VAL A 101 -0.28 -3.55 13.55
N CYS A 102 -0.03 -4.42 12.58
CA CYS A 102 1.31 -4.89 12.26
C CYS A 102 1.62 -4.65 10.79
N ILE A 103 2.91 -4.59 10.47
CA ILE A 103 3.44 -4.60 9.11
C ILE A 103 4.33 -5.80 8.90
N ARG A 104 4.32 -6.38 7.70
CA ARG A 104 5.37 -7.31 7.26
C ARG A 104 5.83 -6.97 5.86
N ASP A 105 7.10 -7.21 5.61
CA ASP A 105 7.69 -7.15 4.26
C ASP A 105 7.24 -8.38 3.45
N LEU A 106 6.94 -8.15 2.17
CA LEU A 106 6.55 -9.21 1.22
C LEU A 106 7.73 -9.56 0.30
N GLU A 107 8.92 -9.73 0.90
CA GLU A 107 10.18 -9.97 0.18
C GLU A 107 10.47 -8.88 -0.86
N SER A 108 10.28 -7.63 -0.46
CA SER A 108 10.47 -6.50 -1.37
C SER A 108 11.93 -6.37 -1.81
N GLY A 109 12.16 -5.93 -3.05
CA GLY A 109 13.50 -5.86 -3.63
C GLY A 109 14.48 -4.98 -2.84
N PHE A 110 13.99 -3.91 -2.21
CA PHE A 110 14.77 -2.98 -1.39
C PHE A 110 14.62 -3.21 0.13
N GLY A 111 13.68 -4.09 0.51
CA GLY A 111 13.29 -4.28 1.90
C GLY A 111 12.38 -3.18 2.45
N THR A 112 11.84 -3.44 3.63
CA THR A 112 11.03 -2.49 4.41
C THR A 112 11.69 -2.25 5.76
N TYR A 113 11.73 -0.99 6.21
CA TYR A 113 12.35 -0.57 7.46
C TYR A 113 11.33 0.16 8.32
N VAL A 114 11.32 -0.13 9.62
CA VAL A 114 10.52 0.58 10.63
C VAL A 114 11.49 1.24 11.61
N ASN A 115 11.43 2.55 11.74
CA ASN A 115 12.33 3.35 12.59
C ASN A 115 13.83 3.03 12.35
N GLY A 116 14.20 2.77 11.08
CA GLY A 116 15.56 2.41 10.67
C GLY A 116 15.93 0.94 10.84
N ALA A 117 15.11 0.12 11.50
CA ALA A 117 15.32 -1.32 11.62
C ALA A 117 14.66 -2.07 10.45
N ARG A 118 15.44 -2.89 9.73
CA ARG A 118 14.93 -3.72 8.62
C ARG A 118 13.98 -4.80 9.15
N LEU A 119 12.83 -4.96 8.52
CA LEU A 119 11.93 -6.07 8.79
C LEU A 119 12.57 -7.40 8.40
N GLN A 120 12.20 -8.46 9.12
CA GLN A 120 12.69 -9.80 8.82
C GLN A 120 12.10 -10.29 7.49
N SER A 121 12.95 -10.83 6.61
CA SER A 121 12.53 -11.38 5.31
C SER A 121 11.71 -12.67 5.41
N ASN A 122 11.52 -13.22 6.62
CA ASN A 122 10.68 -14.39 6.88
C ASN A 122 9.18 -14.08 6.92
N GLY A 123 8.78 -12.84 6.64
CA GLY A 123 7.37 -12.41 6.63
C GLY A 123 6.74 -12.31 8.03
N GLN A 124 7.53 -12.25 9.10
CA GLN A 124 7.00 -12.09 10.46
C GLN A 124 6.40 -10.68 10.65
N PRO A 125 5.14 -10.56 11.09
CA PRO A 125 4.52 -9.28 11.39
C PRO A 125 5.21 -8.56 12.54
N THR A 126 5.56 -7.30 12.32
CA THR A 126 6.13 -6.39 13.31
C THR A 126 5.04 -5.38 13.73
N PRO A 127 4.78 -5.21 15.04
CA PRO A 127 3.77 -4.28 15.51
C PRO A 127 4.15 -2.84 15.19
N LEU A 128 3.17 -2.06 14.73
CA LEU A 128 3.29 -0.63 14.47
C LEU A 128 2.65 0.19 15.58
N ARG A 129 3.30 1.30 15.91
CA ARG A 129 2.83 2.31 16.86
C ARG A 129 2.64 3.64 16.16
N LYS A 130 1.82 4.50 16.77
CA LYS A 130 1.66 5.87 16.31
C LYS A 130 3.01 6.58 16.37
N GLY A 131 3.42 7.17 15.25
CA GLY A 131 4.68 7.89 15.11
C GLY A 131 5.81 7.05 14.52
N ASP A 132 5.60 5.75 14.30
CA ASP A 132 6.60 4.93 13.60
C ASP A 132 6.77 5.41 12.16
N VAL A 133 8.03 5.43 11.71
CA VAL A 133 8.42 5.82 10.35
C VAL A 133 8.73 4.57 9.55
N ILE A 134 8.05 4.42 8.41
CA ILE A 134 8.24 3.29 7.48
C ILE A 134 8.98 3.80 6.24
N VAL A 135 10.06 3.13 5.85
CA VAL A 135 10.89 3.52 4.71
C VAL A 135 11.24 2.30 3.85
N SER A 136 11.34 2.52 2.55
CA SER A 136 12.01 1.64 1.60
C SER A 136 13.25 2.37 1.10
N VAL A 137 14.44 1.89 1.45
CA VAL A 137 15.71 2.49 0.99
C VAL A 137 16.33 1.61 -0.09
N PRO A 138 16.64 2.15 -1.28
CA PRO A 138 17.41 1.44 -2.29
C PRO A 138 18.88 1.23 -1.89
#